data_AF-A0A7S2LKV2-F1
#
_entry.id   AF-A0A7S2LKV2-F1
#
_cell.length_a   1.000
_cell.length_b   1.000
_cell.length_c   1.000
_cell.angle_alpha   90.00
_cell.angle_beta   90.00
_cell.angle_gamma   90.00
#
_symmetry.space_group_name_H-M   'P 1'
#
loop_
_entity.id
_entity.type
_entity.pdbx_description
1 polymer ?
#
loop_
_entity_poly.entity_id
_entity_poly.type
_entity_poly.pdbx_seq_one_letter_code
_entity_poly.pdbx_strand_id
1 'polypeptide(L)'
;EGQFKAMSRATRILAANGLLPDGLEFFVSPQLYDFVDMPAPVFTKARAAFARGPVRVPSYELLGPWIDRARRDLLHVEWHDKAPKLFWRGGMRSFNACPCSVDKLIWPPRWQAFNFSRMLSQRHVVPGTCPDLPPTVCHEADAKPHSCRCHRHITNATTFEWSNRVRLCALSAMYPDLIDARLSYVPEETYASISQECRDREYLAEFSRPADHAQFRYLMSTDGSTIDDTRVYWMLSSGSVVFKQITPLLPYGVPGLRPWEHFVPVREDLADLPAKLRWARRHDAACRRMAQRA
;
A
#
# COMPACT_ATOMS: atom_id res chain seq x y z
N GLU A 1 13.38 9.69 -12.52
CA GLU A 1 13.24 10.49 -13.76
C GLU A 1 11.94 10.29 -14.54
N GLY A 2 11.34 9.08 -14.58
CA GLY A 2 10.21 8.79 -15.47
C GLY A 2 8.95 9.66 -15.27
N GLN A 3 8.52 9.88 -14.02
CA GLN A 3 7.29 10.62 -13.72
C GLN A 3 7.33 12.08 -14.21
N PHE A 4 8.43 12.79 -13.97
CA PHE A 4 8.59 14.19 -14.40
C PHE A 4 8.61 14.34 -15.92
N LYS A 5 9.34 13.45 -16.61
CA LYS A 5 9.41 13.43 -18.08
C LYS A 5 8.02 13.13 -18.68
N ALA A 6 7.29 12.17 -18.12
CA ALA A 6 5.94 11.82 -18.55
C ALA A 6 4.95 12.97 -18.34
N MET A 7 4.92 13.57 -17.15
CA MET A 7 4.05 14.71 -16.84
C MET A 7 4.38 15.92 -17.71
N SER A 8 5.65 16.27 -17.84
CA SER A 8 6.08 17.40 -18.70
C SER A 8 5.64 17.20 -20.15
N ARG A 9 5.79 15.99 -20.69
CA ARG A 9 5.35 15.65 -22.05
C ARG A 9 3.82 15.75 -22.18
N ALA A 10 3.07 15.19 -21.23
CA ALA A 10 1.62 15.26 -21.22
C ALA A 10 1.11 16.71 -21.18
N THR A 11 1.63 17.53 -20.26
CA THR A 11 1.23 18.94 -20.15
C THR A 11 1.50 19.73 -21.43
N ARG A 12 2.65 19.52 -22.08
CA ARG A 12 2.96 20.18 -23.37
C ARG A 12 1.98 19.77 -24.47
N ILE A 13 1.62 18.49 -24.57
CA ILE A 13 0.63 18.01 -25.54
C ILE A 13 -0.73 18.64 -25.27
N LEU A 14 -1.19 18.64 -24.02
CA LEU A 14 -2.48 19.21 -23.66
C LEU A 14 -2.53 20.73 -23.93
N ALA A 15 -1.47 21.46 -23.58
CA ALA A 15 -1.36 22.89 -23.87
C ALA A 15 -1.36 23.16 -25.39
N ALA A 16 -0.58 22.39 -26.17
CA ALA A 16 -0.54 22.53 -27.63
C ALA A 16 -1.89 22.25 -28.32
N ASN A 17 -2.79 21.53 -27.66
CA ASN A 17 -4.15 21.25 -28.15
C ASN A 17 -5.22 22.19 -27.54
N GLY A 18 -4.81 23.25 -26.83
CA GLY A 18 -5.74 24.18 -26.18
C GLY A 18 -6.58 23.57 -25.05
N LEU A 19 -6.16 22.40 -24.54
CA LEU A 19 -6.85 21.70 -23.45
C LEU A 19 -6.41 22.19 -22.07
N LEU A 20 -5.36 23.02 -22.00
CA LEU A 20 -4.92 23.73 -20.80
C LEU A 20 -4.83 25.22 -21.11
N PRO A 21 -5.19 26.09 -20.15
CA PRO A 21 -4.97 27.53 -20.26
C PRO A 21 -3.48 27.86 -20.48
N ASP A 22 -3.24 28.93 -21.26
CA ASP A 22 -1.89 29.48 -21.43
C ASP A 22 -1.33 30.00 -20.10
N GLY A 23 -0.03 29.82 -19.89
CA GLY A 23 0.66 30.27 -18.68
C GLY A 23 0.38 29.44 -17.42
N LEU A 24 -0.29 28.29 -17.53
CA LEU A 24 -0.54 27.41 -16.39
C LEU A 24 0.75 26.71 -15.93
N GLU A 25 1.10 26.89 -14.66
CA GLU A 25 2.22 26.24 -14.00
C GLU A 25 1.76 25.27 -12.90
N PHE A 26 2.52 24.19 -12.68
CA PHE A 26 2.24 23.21 -11.65
C PHE A 26 3.45 22.99 -10.76
N PHE A 27 3.24 22.99 -9.44
CA PHE A 27 4.19 22.42 -8.50
C PHE A 27 3.97 20.92 -8.42
N VAL A 28 5.03 20.13 -8.64
CA VAL A 28 4.99 18.67 -8.56
C VAL A 28 6.01 18.21 -7.53
N SER A 29 5.56 17.48 -6.51
CA SER A 29 6.45 16.94 -5.48
C SER A 29 7.38 15.87 -6.09
N PRO A 30 8.70 15.92 -5.83
CA PRO A 30 9.63 14.85 -6.19
C PRO A 30 9.56 13.64 -5.25
N GLN A 31 8.79 13.74 -4.16
CA GLN A 31 8.67 12.68 -3.19
C GLN A 31 7.72 11.59 -3.67
N LEU A 32 7.93 10.37 -3.17
CA LEU A 32 7.04 9.24 -3.46
C LEU A 32 5.68 9.40 -2.76
N TYR A 33 5.66 10.16 -1.66
CA TYR A 33 4.48 10.53 -0.89
C TYR A 33 4.79 11.76 -0.03
N ASP A 34 3.77 12.53 0.31
CA ASP A 34 3.90 13.73 1.15
C ASP A 34 3.16 13.57 2.49
N PHE A 35 3.85 13.92 3.58
CA PHE A 35 3.33 13.91 4.95
C PHE A 35 3.08 15.30 5.53
N VAL A 36 3.42 16.35 4.78
CA VAL A 36 3.39 17.72 5.29
C VAL A 36 2.26 18.49 4.65
N ASP A 37 1.70 19.42 5.43
CA ASP A 37 0.82 20.42 4.86
C ASP A 37 1.62 21.31 3.91
N MET A 38 1.02 21.64 2.77
CA MET A 38 1.60 22.54 1.79
C MET A 38 0.73 23.80 1.67
N PRO A 39 1.34 25.00 1.69
CA PRO A 39 0.60 26.26 1.64
C PRO A 39 -0.03 26.55 0.28
N ALA A 40 0.33 25.78 -0.75
CA ALA A 40 -0.20 25.87 -2.10
C ALA A 40 -0.53 24.45 -2.64
N PRO A 41 -1.36 24.34 -3.68
CA PRO A 41 -1.60 23.07 -4.36
C PRO A 41 -0.29 22.52 -4.97
N VAL A 42 0.12 21.35 -4.51
CA VAL A 42 1.27 20.61 -5.06
C VAL A 42 0.79 19.24 -5.50
N PHE A 43 1.08 18.89 -6.74
CA PHE A 43 0.73 17.58 -7.29
C PHE A 43 1.64 16.51 -6.72
N THR A 44 1.03 15.45 -6.22
CA THR A 44 1.74 14.33 -5.61
C THR A 44 1.15 13.00 -6.03
N LYS A 45 1.97 11.96 -5.98
CA LYS A 45 1.55 10.57 -6.17
C LYS A 45 0.64 10.11 -5.02
N ALA A 46 0.94 10.55 -3.81
CA ALA A 46 0.29 10.09 -2.59
C ALA A 46 0.47 11.07 -1.45
N ARG A 47 -0.47 11.09 -0.52
CA ARG A 47 -0.31 11.87 0.71
C ARG A 47 -0.87 11.16 1.92
N ALA A 48 -0.40 11.55 3.09
CA ALA A 48 -1.03 11.18 4.34
C ALA A 48 -2.47 11.73 4.41
N ALA A 49 -3.35 10.97 5.06
CA ALA A 49 -4.75 11.34 5.25
C ALA A 49 -4.89 12.67 6.01
N PHE A 50 -3.94 12.99 6.89
CA PHE A 50 -3.92 14.24 7.64
C PHE A 50 -3.32 15.44 6.88
N ALA A 51 -2.53 15.21 5.81
CA ALA A 51 -1.83 16.28 5.09
C ALA A 51 -2.77 17.09 4.18
N ARG A 52 -2.80 18.41 4.30
CA ARG A 52 -3.60 19.36 3.52
C ARG A 52 -2.74 20.09 2.49
N GLY A 53 -3.29 20.43 1.34
CA GLY A 53 -2.55 21.12 0.27
C GLY A 53 -2.14 20.21 -0.88
N PRO A 54 -1.43 19.08 -0.66
CA PRO A 54 -1.08 18.20 -1.75
C PRO A 54 -2.32 17.61 -2.44
N VAL A 55 -2.35 17.75 -3.76
CA VAL A 55 -3.38 17.23 -4.65
C VAL A 55 -2.85 15.94 -5.24
N ARG A 56 -3.52 14.83 -4.94
CA ARG A 56 -3.13 13.54 -5.51
C ARG A 56 -3.43 13.54 -7.00
N VAL A 57 -2.51 13.02 -7.80
CA VAL A 57 -2.67 12.79 -9.25
C VAL A 57 -2.29 11.35 -9.59
N PRO A 58 -2.81 10.75 -10.68
CA PRO A 58 -2.43 9.41 -11.08
C PRO A 58 -0.90 9.30 -11.23
N SER A 59 -0.34 8.20 -10.77
CA SER A 59 1.04 7.86 -11.10
C SER A 59 1.14 7.43 -12.57
N TYR A 60 2.30 7.66 -13.19
CA TYR A 60 2.46 7.34 -14.63
C TYR A 60 2.32 5.84 -14.88
N GLU A 61 2.58 5.00 -13.88
CA GLU A 61 2.39 3.55 -13.93
C GLU A 61 0.92 3.15 -14.18
N LEU A 62 -0.04 4.02 -13.83
CA LEU A 62 -1.47 3.81 -14.07
C LEU A 62 -1.95 4.22 -15.46
N LEU A 63 -1.11 4.93 -16.23
CA LEU A 63 -1.42 5.40 -17.58
C LEU A 63 -0.50 4.78 -18.64
N GLY A 64 0.40 3.90 -18.21
CA GLY A 64 1.45 3.34 -19.03
C GLY A 64 1.22 1.88 -19.44
N PRO A 65 2.07 1.34 -20.33
CA PRO A 65 1.93 -0.02 -20.85
C PRO A 65 2.05 -1.11 -19.78
N TRP A 66 2.56 -0.77 -18.58
CA TRP A 66 2.69 -1.70 -17.47
C TRP A 66 1.33 -2.17 -16.95
N ILE A 67 0.40 -1.26 -16.62
CA ILE A 67 -0.91 -1.66 -16.09
C ILE A 67 -1.74 -2.38 -17.16
N ASP A 68 -1.62 -1.95 -18.43
CA ASP A 68 -2.29 -2.61 -19.55
C ASP A 68 -1.76 -4.03 -19.75
N ARG A 69 -0.44 -4.24 -19.63
CA ARG A 69 0.14 -5.58 -19.65
C ARG A 69 -0.32 -6.40 -18.46
N ALA A 70 -0.28 -5.83 -17.26
CA ALA A 70 -0.73 -6.53 -16.06
C ALA A 70 -2.19 -6.99 -16.17
N ARG A 71 -3.06 -6.18 -16.78
CA ARG A 71 -4.46 -6.55 -17.06
C ARG A 71 -4.61 -7.59 -18.17
N ARG A 72 -3.85 -7.49 -19.27
CA ARG A 72 -3.85 -8.50 -20.34
C ARG A 72 -3.34 -9.86 -19.86
N ASP A 73 -2.36 -9.85 -18.94
CA ASP A 73 -1.79 -11.06 -18.36
C ASP A 73 -2.72 -11.70 -17.31
N LEU A 74 -3.86 -11.10 -16.97
CA LEU A 74 -4.83 -11.71 -16.07
C LEU A 74 -5.54 -12.87 -16.77
N LEU A 75 -5.50 -14.04 -16.13
CA LEU A 75 -6.34 -15.16 -16.53
C LEU A 75 -7.76 -14.94 -15.98
N HIS A 76 -8.76 -15.12 -16.85
CA HIS A 76 -10.13 -15.22 -16.40
C HIS A 76 -10.33 -16.59 -15.76
N VAL A 77 -10.49 -16.61 -14.44
CA VAL A 77 -10.76 -17.82 -13.65
C VAL A 77 -12.12 -17.64 -12.98
N GLU A 78 -13.04 -18.57 -13.21
CA GLU A 78 -14.36 -18.55 -12.59
C GLU A 78 -14.26 -18.61 -11.06
N TRP A 79 -15.18 -17.93 -10.37
CA TRP A 79 -15.15 -17.83 -8.90
C TRP A 79 -15.11 -19.20 -8.20
N HIS A 80 -15.83 -20.18 -8.73
CA HIS A 80 -15.87 -21.53 -8.14
C HIS A 80 -14.53 -22.27 -8.27
N ASP A 81 -13.77 -22.02 -9.34
CA ASP A 81 -12.46 -22.63 -9.60
C ASP A 81 -11.32 -21.96 -8.82
N LYS A 82 -11.54 -20.74 -8.34
CA LYS A 82 -10.54 -20.06 -7.51
C LYS A 82 -10.38 -20.76 -6.16
N ALA A 83 -9.12 -20.99 -5.77
CA ALA A 83 -8.78 -21.53 -4.46
C ALA A 83 -9.25 -20.61 -3.33
N PRO A 84 -9.97 -21.10 -2.29
CA PRO A 84 -10.52 -20.28 -1.21
C PRO A 84 -9.46 -19.90 -0.16
N LYS A 85 -8.36 -19.33 -0.63
CA LYS A 85 -7.15 -19.01 0.13
C LYS A 85 -6.68 -17.60 -0.23
N LEU A 86 -6.03 -16.93 0.72
CA LEU A 86 -5.34 -15.67 0.44
C LEU A 86 -3.98 -15.92 -0.16
N PHE A 87 -3.68 -15.22 -1.26
CA PHE A 87 -2.41 -15.33 -1.95
C PHE A 87 -1.68 -13.99 -2.05
N TRP A 88 -0.36 -14.04 -1.86
CA TRP A 88 0.53 -12.90 -2.02
C TRP A 88 1.94 -13.33 -2.42
N ARG A 89 2.48 -12.69 -3.46
CA ARG A 89 3.92 -12.67 -3.76
C ARG A 89 4.36 -11.22 -3.97
N GLY A 90 5.45 -10.83 -3.32
CA GLY A 90 6.03 -9.51 -3.50
C GLY A 90 7.44 -9.41 -2.89
N GLY A 91 8.24 -8.47 -3.36
CA GLY A 91 9.60 -8.31 -2.83
C GLY A 91 9.64 -7.68 -1.43
N MET A 92 10.78 -7.79 -0.74
CA MET A 92 11.00 -7.00 0.46
C MET A 92 11.26 -5.55 0.08
N ARG A 93 10.37 -4.67 0.54
CA ARG A 93 10.42 -3.24 0.26
C ARG A 93 9.90 -2.40 1.45
N SER A 94 9.44 -2.98 2.56
CA SER A 94 8.59 -2.28 3.54
C SER A 94 9.21 -1.07 4.25
N PHE A 95 8.33 -0.12 4.58
CA PHE A 95 8.52 0.96 5.55
C PHE A 95 7.68 0.67 6.80
N ASN A 96 8.21 0.85 8.01
CA ASN A 96 7.42 0.69 9.24
C ASN A 96 6.62 1.97 9.53
N ALA A 97 5.37 1.79 9.98
CA ALA A 97 4.33 2.79 10.26
C ALA A 97 4.81 4.21 10.62
N CYS A 98 4.12 5.25 10.11
CA CYS A 98 4.27 6.58 10.70
C CYS A 98 3.47 6.66 12.00
N PRO A 99 4.10 6.90 13.16
CA PRO A 99 3.39 7.07 14.43
C PRO A 99 2.66 8.42 14.55
N CYS A 100 2.68 9.23 13.51
CA CYS A 100 2.40 10.64 13.58
C CYS A 100 0.91 10.98 13.35
N SER A 101 0.27 11.59 14.34
CA SER A 101 -1.02 12.29 14.23
C SER A 101 -2.26 11.43 13.87
N VAL A 102 -2.41 10.24 14.48
CA VAL A 102 -3.65 9.45 14.36
C VAL A 102 -4.91 10.22 14.76
N ASP A 103 -4.76 11.22 15.65
CA ASP A 103 -5.86 12.07 16.12
C ASP A 103 -6.23 13.19 15.12
N LYS A 104 -5.45 13.41 14.06
CA LYS A 104 -5.69 14.46 13.04
C LYS A 104 -6.03 13.89 11.66
N LEU A 105 -6.43 12.62 11.59
CA LEU A 105 -6.72 11.96 10.32
C LEU A 105 -7.96 12.55 9.65
N ILE A 106 -7.81 12.96 8.38
CA ILE A 106 -8.92 13.37 7.54
C ILE A 106 -9.14 12.30 6.46
N TRP A 107 -9.97 11.32 6.79
CA TRP A 107 -10.30 10.25 5.86
C TRP A 107 -11.15 10.75 4.69
N PRO A 108 -11.02 10.15 3.48
CA PRO A 108 -11.87 10.44 2.34
C PRO A 108 -13.36 10.33 2.72
N PRO A 109 -14.27 11.14 2.13
CA PRO A 109 -15.70 11.10 2.48
C PRO A 109 -16.31 9.68 2.42
N ARG A 110 -15.92 8.89 1.41
CA ARG A 110 -16.36 7.49 1.23
C ARG A 110 -15.93 6.55 2.36
N TRP A 111 -14.96 6.96 3.18
CA TRP A 111 -14.33 6.17 4.24
C TRP A 111 -14.73 6.67 5.63
N GLN A 112 -15.31 7.88 5.76
CA GLN A 112 -15.64 8.50 7.05
C GLN A 112 -16.67 7.71 7.88
N ALA A 113 -17.57 6.97 7.23
CA ALA A 113 -18.51 6.08 7.91
C ALA A 113 -17.81 4.93 8.67
N PHE A 114 -16.55 4.65 8.35
CA PHE A 114 -15.74 3.64 9.00
C PHE A 114 -14.73 4.33 9.90
N ASN A 115 -14.69 3.96 11.19
CA ASN A 115 -13.70 4.48 12.14
C ASN A 115 -12.31 3.87 11.87
N PHE A 116 -11.68 4.29 10.77
CA PHE A 116 -10.37 3.80 10.31
C PHE A 116 -9.22 4.16 11.23
N SER A 117 -9.39 5.12 12.14
CA SER A 117 -8.40 5.41 13.17
C SER A 117 -8.15 4.18 14.06
N ARG A 118 -9.15 3.32 14.27
CA ARG A 118 -9.00 2.01 14.96
C ARG A 118 -8.27 0.95 14.14
N MET A 119 -8.06 1.19 12.84
CA MET A 119 -7.36 0.27 11.96
C MET A 119 -5.85 0.54 11.91
N LEU A 120 -5.40 1.67 12.45
CA LEU A 120 -3.98 1.98 12.57
C LEU A 120 -3.39 1.30 13.81
N SER A 121 -2.08 0.99 13.75
CA SER A 121 -1.38 0.36 14.87
C SER A 121 -1.33 1.33 16.05
N GLN A 122 -1.84 0.92 17.22
CA GLN A 122 -1.75 1.71 18.46
C GLN A 122 -0.44 1.50 19.23
N ARG A 123 0.32 0.45 18.88
CA ARG A 123 1.64 0.18 19.45
C ARG A 123 2.70 0.72 18.50
N HIS A 124 3.34 1.80 18.91
CA HIS A 124 4.53 2.32 18.25
C HIS A 124 5.73 2.02 19.14
N VAL A 125 6.75 1.39 18.56
CA VAL A 125 8.04 1.29 19.24
C VAL A 125 8.77 2.58 18.95
N VAL A 126 9.06 3.34 20.01
CA VAL A 126 10.09 4.38 19.96
C VAL A 126 11.32 3.67 19.39
N PRO A 127 11.85 4.06 18.22
CA PRO A 127 12.98 3.34 17.66
C PRO A 127 14.08 3.36 18.71
N GLY A 128 14.56 2.18 19.09
CA GLY A 128 15.71 2.07 19.98
C GLY A 128 16.83 2.95 19.44
N THR A 129 17.60 3.55 20.34
CA THR A 129 18.78 4.34 20.01
C THR A 129 19.71 3.48 19.15
N CYS A 130 19.69 3.68 17.83
CA CYS A 130 20.76 3.19 16.97
C CYS A 130 21.99 4.04 17.34
N PRO A 131 23.12 3.44 17.78
CA PRO A 131 24.29 4.21 18.22
C PRO A 131 24.83 5.17 17.15
N ASP A 132 24.63 4.83 15.87
CA ASP A 132 25.16 5.59 14.73
C ASP A 132 24.15 6.57 14.11
N LEU A 133 22.96 6.74 14.71
CA LEU A 133 21.92 7.62 14.18
C LEU A 133 21.33 8.49 15.30
N PRO A 134 21.08 9.80 15.04
CA PRO A 134 20.56 10.70 16.05
C PRO A 134 19.25 10.14 16.64
N PRO A 135 19.03 10.28 17.95
CA PRO A 135 17.87 9.71 18.63
C PRO A 135 16.57 10.14 17.93
N THR A 136 15.69 9.17 17.69
CA THR A 136 14.35 9.38 17.15
C THR A 136 13.48 10.06 18.18
N VAL A 137 13.55 11.38 18.21
CA VAL A 137 12.57 12.20 18.92
C VAL A 137 11.38 12.39 17.99
N CYS A 138 10.37 11.52 18.12
CA CYS A 138 9.02 11.96 17.82
C CYS A 138 8.70 13.03 18.84
N HIS A 139 8.93 14.30 18.51
CA HIS A 139 8.53 15.38 19.41
C HIS A 139 7.03 15.25 19.64
N GLU A 140 6.65 15.05 20.91
CA GLU A 140 5.28 15.31 21.36
C GLU A 140 4.87 16.70 20.86
N ALA A 141 3.56 16.84 20.65
CA ALA A 141 2.91 17.82 19.78
C ALA A 141 3.04 19.29 20.18
N ASP A 142 4.10 19.69 20.88
CA ASP A 142 4.40 21.07 21.25
C ASP A 142 5.70 21.53 20.58
N ALA A 143 5.59 22.00 19.32
CA ALA A 143 6.21 23.26 18.88
C ALA A 143 6.16 23.50 17.36
N LYS A 144 5.93 22.52 16.47
CA LYS A 144 5.72 22.79 15.03
C LYS A 144 4.75 21.79 14.38
N PRO A 145 3.63 22.23 13.74
CA PRO A 145 2.60 21.32 13.24
C PRO A 145 2.95 20.54 11.96
N HIS A 146 4.13 20.75 11.35
CA HIS A 146 4.31 20.44 9.92
C HIS A 146 5.57 19.67 9.53
N SER A 147 6.18 18.85 10.39
CA SER A 147 7.28 18.00 9.92
C SER A 147 7.39 16.66 10.64
N CYS A 148 6.77 15.61 10.09
CA CYS A 148 7.31 14.27 10.35
C CYS A 148 8.64 14.17 9.62
N ARG A 149 9.74 14.12 10.37
CA ARG A 149 11.08 13.87 9.83
C ARG A 149 11.45 12.39 9.86
N CYS A 150 10.44 11.52 9.91
CA CYS A 150 10.54 10.07 10.06
C CYS A 150 11.01 9.33 8.80
N HIS A 151 11.88 9.94 7.96
CA HIS A 151 12.41 9.34 6.72
C HIS A 151 13.33 8.12 6.93
N ARG A 152 13.20 7.35 8.03
CA ARG A 152 14.04 6.19 8.31
C ARG A 152 13.34 5.10 9.13
N HIS A 153 12.46 4.36 8.46
CA HIS A 153 11.88 3.11 8.98
C HIS A 153 12.03 1.97 7.97
N ILE A 154 13.26 1.72 7.50
CA ILE A 154 13.59 0.52 6.71
C ILE A 154 13.56 -0.69 7.64
N THR A 155 12.94 -1.78 7.20
CA THR A 155 12.99 -3.05 7.94
C THR A 155 14.42 -3.56 8.06
N ASN A 156 14.85 -3.84 9.28
CA ASN A 156 16.15 -4.39 9.64
C ASN A 156 15.99 -5.39 10.80
N ALA A 157 17.07 -5.97 11.30
CA ALA A 157 17.02 -6.98 12.37
C ALA A 157 16.24 -6.50 13.62
N THR A 158 16.37 -5.23 14.01
CA THR A 158 15.66 -4.70 15.18
C THR A 158 14.17 -4.46 14.91
N THR A 159 13.81 -4.18 13.66
CA THR A 159 12.43 -3.86 13.26
C THR A 159 11.71 -4.95 12.48
N PHE A 160 12.30 -6.14 12.43
CA PHE A 160 11.85 -7.28 11.63
C PHE A 160 10.38 -7.63 11.89
N GLU A 161 10.02 -7.79 13.17
CA GLU A 161 8.67 -8.16 13.62
C GLU A 161 7.63 -7.04 13.47
N TRP A 162 8.02 -5.81 13.10
CA TRP A 162 7.08 -4.71 12.80
C TRP A 162 6.78 -4.54 11.32
N SER A 163 7.56 -5.17 10.44
CA SER A 163 7.31 -5.12 8.99
C SER A 163 6.00 -5.78 8.65
N ASN A 164 5.16 -5.08 7.88
CA ASN A 164 3.91 -5.62 7.35
C ASN A 164 4.14 -6.87 6.48
N ARG A 165 5.18 -6.89 5.63
CA ARG A 165 5.46 -8.00 4.73
C ARG A 165 6.06 -9.20 5.47
N VAL A 166 6.90 -8.96 6.48
CA VAL A 166 7.39 -10.03 7.38
C VAL A 166 6.22 -10.62 8.18
N ARG A 167 5.39 -9.78 8.78
CA ARG A 167 4.18 -10.22 9.50
C ARG A 167 3.23 -11.02 8.62
N LEU A 168 3.04 -10.61 7.37
CA LEU A 168 2.22 -11.36 6.42
C LEU A 168 2.79 -12.76 6.16
N CYS A 169 4.11 -12.90 6.01
CA CYS A 169 4.77 -14.20 5.87
C CYS A 169 4.67 -15.04 7.16
N ALA A 170 4.80 -14.42 8.33
CA ALA A 170 4.60 -15.07 9.62
C ALA A 170 3.16 -15.57 9.79
N LEU A 171 2.16 -14.77 9.40
CA LEU A 171 0.75 -15.18 9.35
C LEU A 171 0.52 -16.33 8.37
N SER A 172 1.24 -16.35 7.23
CA SER A 172 1.21 -17.49 6.31
C SER A 172 1.73 -18.77 6.93
N ALA A 173 2.82 -18.69 7.72
CA ALA A 173 3.37 -19.84 8.42
C ALA A 173 2.45 -20.35 9.55
N MET A 174 1.79 -19.42 10.28
CA MET A 174 0.86 -19.78 11.35
C MET A 174 -0.50 -20.28 10.86
N TYR A 175 -0.97 -19.80 9.71
CA TYR A 175 -2.28 -20.13 9.15
C TYR A 175 -2.17 -20.63 7.70
N PRO A 176 -1.41 -21.71 7.44
CA PRO A 176 -1.11 -22.17 6.09
C PRO A 176 -2.34 -22.65 5.32
N ASP A 177 -3.45 -22.97 5.98
CA ASP A 177 -4.73 -23.30 5.32
C ASP A 177 -5.49 -22.06 4.83
N LEU A 178 -5.20 -20.88 5.40
CA LEU A 178 -5.90 -19.63 5.07
C LEU A 178 -5.06 -18.72 4.17
N ILE A 179 -3.74 -18.77 4.31
CA ILE A 179 -2.81 -17.78 3.76
C ILE A 179 -1.65 -18.50 3.09
N ASP A 180 -1.36 -18.11 1.87
CA ASP A 180 -0.14 -18.40 1.14
C ASP A 180 0.51 -17.07 0.72
N ALA A 181 1.39 -16.56 1.58
CA ALA A 181 2.07 -15.29 1.37
C ALA A 181 3.57 -15.42 1.60
N ARG A 182 4.36 -15.05 0.58
CA ARG A 182 5.81 -15.21 0.55
C ARG A 182 6.50 -14.07 -0.18
N LEU A 183 7.74 -13.79 0.22
CA LEU A 183 8.61 -12.82 -0.41
C LEU A 183 9.19 -13.38 -1.71
N SER A 184 9.08 -12.66 -2.82
CA SER A 184 9.67 -13.09 -4.09
C SER A 184 11.16 -12.78 -4.21
N TYR A 185 11.65 -11.83 -3.41
CA TYR A 185 13.06 -11.45 -3.33
C TYR A 185 13.30 -10.60 -2.07
N VAL A 186 14.55 -10.56 -1.59
CA VAL A 186 15.02 -9.66 -0.54
C VAL A 186 16.28 -8.96 -1.07
N PRO A 187 16.26 -7.65 -1.36
CA PRO A 187 17.44 -6.93 -1.88
C PRO A 187 18.56 -6.90 -0.83
N GLU A 188 19.66 -7.60 -1.09
CA GLU A 188 20.76 -7.73 -0.14
C GLU A 188 21.39 -6.37 0.21
N GLU A 189 21.44 -5.44 -0.74
CA GLU A 189 22.06 -4.12 -0.54
C GLU A 189 21.34 -3.28 0.53
N THR A 190 20.04 -3.52 0.73
CA THR A 190 19.21 -2.76 1.67
C THR A 190 18.80 -3.59 2.90
N TYR A 191 18.69 -4.90 2.74
CA TYR A 191 18.07 -5.78 3.73
C TYR A 191 18.97 -6.94 4.20
N ALA A 192 20.30 -6.86 3.99
CA ALA A 192 21.26 -7.87 4.42
C ALA A 192 21.05 -8.35 5.88
N SER A 193 20.74 -7.44 6.80
CA SER A 193 20.52 -7.76 8.22
C SER A 193 19.34 -8.71 8.49
N ILE A 194 18.43 -8.90 7.53
CA ILE A 194 17.24 -9.75 7.67
C ILE A 194 17.18 -10.85 6.61
N SER A 195 18.10 -10.87 5.65
CA SER A 195 18.07 -11.79 4.51
C SER A 195 18.18 -13.24 4.97
N GLN A 196 19.13 -13.54 5.86
CA GLN A 196 19.32 -14.90 6.39
C GLN A 196 18.09 -15.33 7.20
N GLU A 197 17.59 -14.47 8.08
CA GLU A 197 16.40 -14.76 8.88
C GLU A 197 15.15 -15.01 8.01
N CYS A 198 14.98 -14.27 6.92
CA CYS A 198 13.91 -14.56 5.95
C CYS A 198 14.04 -15.95 5.31
N ARG A 199 15.27 -16.42 5.06
CA ARG A 199 15.52 -17.77 4.50
C ARG A 199 15.28 -18.85 5.54
N ASP A 200 15.81 -18.67 6.74
CA ASP A 200 15.69 -19.64 7.85
C ASP A 200 14.22 -19.87 8.24
N ARG A 201 13.38 -18.82 8.15
CA ARG A 201 11.93 -18.90 8.40
C ARG A 201 11.12 -19.32 7.17
N GLU A 202 11.77 -19.68 6.06
CA GLU A 202 11.14 -20.10 4.80
C GLU A 202 10.13 -19.07 4.25
N TYR A 203 10.44 -17.78 4.38
CA TYR A 203 9.56 -16.70 3.93
C TYR A 203 9.68 -16.40 2.44
N LEU A 204 10.64 -16.98 1.73
CA LEU A 204 10.84 -16.76 0.29
C LEU A 204 10.08 -17.79 -0.57
N ALA A 205 9.63 -17.36 -1.75
CA ALA A 205 9.14 -18.22 -2.81
C ALA A 205 9.44 -17.60 -4.18
N GLU A 206 9.22 -18.35 -5.26
CA GLU A 206 9.38 -17.81 -6.60
C GLU A 206 8.43 -16.64 -6.90
N PHE A 207 8.83 -15.81 -7.85
CA PHE A 207 7.99 -14.74 -8.38
C PHE A 207 6.73 -15.32 -9.04
N SER A 208 5.58 -14.68 -8.82
CA SER A 208 4.32 -15.03 -9.47
C SER A 208 3.78 -13.86 -10.26
N ARG A 209 3.29 -14.15 -11.47
CA ARG A 209 2.65 -13.20 -12.37
C ARG A 209 1.23 -12.86 -11.89
N PRO A 210 0.59 -11.79 -12.41
CA PRO A 210 -0.82 -11.51 -12.16
C PRO A 210 -1.74 -12.70 -12.46
N ALA A 211 -1.47 -13.45 -13.54
CA ALA A 211 -2.14 -14.69 -13.90
C ALA A 211 -2.24 -15.71 -12.75
N ASP A 212 -1.12 -15.96 -12.07
CA ASP A 212 -1.02 -16.94 -10.99
C ASP A 212 -1.83 -16.49 -9.77
N HIS A 213 -1.85 -15.17 -9.49
CA HIS A 213 -2.66 -14.60 -8.42
C HIS A 213 -4.16 -14.74 -8.69
N ALA A 214 -4.59 -14.63 -9.95
CA ALA A 214 -6.01 -14.71 -10.32
C ALA A 214 -6.65 -16.06 -9.98
N GLN A 215 -5.86 -17.11 -9.72
CA GLN A 215 -6.35 -18.42 -9.30
C GLN A 215 -6.86 -18.47 -7.85
N PHE A 216 -6.69 -17.40 -7.07
CA PHE A 216 -7.05 -17.36 -5.65
C PHE A 216 -8.22 -16.41 -5.39
N ARG A 217 -9.12 -16.79 -4.48
CA ARG A 217 -10.29 -15.96 -4.13
C ARG A 217 -9.91 -14.68 -3.41
N TYR A 218 -8.80 -14.66 -2.68
CA TYR A 218 -8.42 -13.53 -1.85
C TYR A 218 -7.00 -13.06 -2.19
N LEU A 219 -6.82 -11.77 -2.41
CA LEU A 219 -5.53 -11.17 -2.74
C LEU A 219 -5.17 -10.07 -1.75
N MET A 220 -3.94 -10.10 -1.22
CA MET A 220 -3.50 -9.08 -0.27
C MET A 220 -2.83 -7.90 -0.98
N SER A 221 -3.27 -6.69 -0.64
CA SER A 221 -2.60 -5.43 -0.99
C SER A 221 -1.96 -4.85 0.28
N THR A 222 -0.63 -4.99 0.36
CA THR A 222 0.22 -4.41 1.40
C THR A 222 1.10 -3.33 0.81
N ASP A 223 1.33 -2.27 1.57
CA ASP A 223 2.27 -1.22 1.18
C ASP A 223 3.72 -1.75 1.17
N GLY A 224 4.62 -1.07 0.46
CA GLY A 224 6.05 -1.41 0.29
C GLY A 224 6.95 -0.26 0.73
N SER A 225 7.98 0.05 -0.09
CA SER A 225 8.87 1.21 0.16
C SER A 225 8.11 2.52 -0.05
N THR A 226 7.01 2.39 -0.77
CA THR A 226 5.96 3.36 -1.01
C THR A 226 4.63 2.75 -0.60
N ILE A 227 3.56 3.48 -0.85
CA ILE A 227 2.22 2.89 -0.89
C ILE A 227 2.02 1.90 -2.03
N ASP A 228 1.05 0.98 -1.89
CA ASP A 228 0.52 0.24 -3.03
C ASP A 228 -0.41 1.14 -3.86
N ASP A 229 0.15 1.70 -4.93
CA ASP A 229 -0.54 2.61 -5.85
C ASP A 229 -0.71 2.02 -7.27
N THR A 230 -0.38 0.76 -7.47
CA THR A 230 -0.37 0.12 -8.81
C THR A 230 -0.88 -1.30 -8.79
N ARG A 231 -0.47 -2.11 -7.80
CA ARG A 231 -0.81 -3.53 -7.72
C ARG A 231 -2.30 -3.71 -7.44
N VAL A 232 -2.85 -2.88 -6.56
CA VAL A 232 -4.27 -2.88 -6.20
C VAL A 232 -5.19 -2.85 -7.43
N TYR A 233 -4.85 -2.12 -8.50
CA TYR A 233 -5.76 -1.95 -9.64
C TYR A 233 -5.89 -3.18 -10.52
N TRP A 234 -4.80 -3.92 -10.77
CA TRP A 234 -4.93 -5.18 -11.52
C TRP A 234 -5.56 -6.28 -10.65
N MET A 235 -5.37 -6.24 -9.33
CA MET A 235 -6.03 -7.19 -8.42
C MET A 235 -7.54 -7.02 -8.40
N LEU A 236 -8.03 -5.77 -8.39
CA LEU A 236 -9.46 -5.51 -8.51
C LEU A 236 -10.00 -6.08 -9.83
N SER A 237 -9.18 -6.08 -10.89
CA SER A 237 -9.53 -6.69 -12.18
C SER A 237 -9.43 -8.23 -12.24
N SER A 238 -8.94 -8.92 -11.21
CA SER A 238 -8.70 -10.37 -11.26
C SER A 238 -9.94 -11.24 -10.96
N GLY A 239 -11.07 -10.61 -10.62
CA GLY A 239 -12.26 -11.30 -10.09
C GLY A 239 -12.05 -11.92 -8.71
N SER A 240 -11.00 -11.50 -7.99
CA SER A 240 -10.70 -11.92 -6.60
C SER A 240 -11.10 -10.80 -5.63
N VAL A 241 -11.34 -11.15 -4.36
CA VAL A 241 -11.55 -10.15 -3.32
C VAL A 241 -10.20 -9.60 -2.87
N VAL A 242 -10.06 -8.28 -2.96
CA VAL A 242 -8.88 -7.59 -2.45
C VAL A 242 -9.01 -7.36 -0.94
N PHE A 243 -7.98 -7.75 -0.21
CA PHE A 243 -7.76 -7.40 1.19
C PHE A 243 -6.74 -6.26 1.22
N LYS A 244 -7.16 -5.04 1.54
CA LYS A 244 -6.29 -3.86 1.55
C LYS A 244 -5.87 -3.52 2.97
N GLN A 245 -4.57 -3.55 3.22
CA GLN A 245 -3.99 -2.97 4.43
C GLN A 245 -4.29 -1.47 4.47
N ILE A 246 -4.90 -1.01 5.55
CA ILE A 246 -5.15 0.42 5.77
C ILE A 246 -3.94 1.03 6.44
N THR A 247 -3.39 2.06 5.82
CA THR A 247 -2.29 2.88 6.36
C THR A 247 -2.71 4.35 6.30
N PRO A 248 -1.99 5.26 6.97
CA PRO A 248 -2.28 6.69 6.87
C PRO A 248 -2.07 7.27 5.47
N LEU A 249 -1.39 6.55 4.57
CA LEU A 249 -1.06 7.03 3.24
C LEU A 249 -2.12 6.66 2.20
N LEU A 250 -2.49 7.62 1.37
CA LEU A 250 -3.54 7.49 0.38
C LEU A 250 -3.03 7.81 -1.04
N PRO A 251 -2.97 6.83 -1.96
CA PRO A 251 -2.76 7.09 -3.39
C PRO A 251 -3.93 7.84 -4.04
N TYR A 252 -3.76 8.27 -5.29
CA TYR A 252 -4.80 8.91 -6.09
C TYR A 252 -6.15 8.17 -6.14
N GLY A 253 -6.19 6.92 -6.59
CA GLY A 253 -7.47 6.24 -6.90
C GLY A 253 -8.07 5.40 -5.77
N VAL A 254 -7.27 4.89 -4.82
CA VAL A 254 -7.77 4.08 -3.69
C VAL A 254 -8.84 4.79 -2.84
N PRO A 255 -8.76 6.10 -2.55
CA PRO A 255 -9.85 6.86 -1.91
C PRO A 255 -11.20 6.81 -2.63
N GLY A 256 -11.21 6.49 -3.92
CA GLY A 256 -12.43 6.27 -4.70
C GLY A 256 -13.12 4.95 -4.36
N LEU A 257 -12.40 3.96 -3.84
CA LEU A 257 -12.98 2.67 -3.47
C LEU A 257 -13.77 2.78 -2.17
N ARG A 258 -14.84 2.00 -2.03
CA ARG A 258 -15.61 1.88 -0.77
C ARG A 258 -15.24 0.61 -0.02
N PRO A 259 -14.81 0.71 1.26
CA PRO A 259 -14.55 -0.44 2.11
C PRO A 259 -15.79 -1.32 2.29
N TRP A 260 -15.60 -2.64 2.36
CA TRP A 260 -16.66 -3.65 2.43
C TRP A 260 -17.62 -3.71 1.22
N GLU A 261 -17.45 -2.83 0.22
CA GLU A 261 -18.18 -2.87 -1.05
C GLU A 261 -17.30 -3.37 -2.20
N HIS A 262 -16.05 -2.87 -2.26
CA HIS A 262 -15.06 -3.20 -3.30
C HIS A 262 -13.85 -4.00 -2.74
N PHE A 263 -13.56 -3.88 -1.45
CA PHE A 263 -12.42 -4.56 -0.81
C PHE A 263 -12.69 -4.80 0.68
N VAL A 264 -11.98 -5.76 1.28
CA VAL A 264 -11.97 -5.97 2.73
C VAL A 264 -10.83 -5.14 3.33
N PRO A 265 -11.11 -4.11 4.16
CA PRO A 265 -10.05 -3.37 4.81
C PRO A 265 -9.37 -4.26 5.86
N VAL A 266 -8.06 -4.13 6.07
CA VAL A 266 -7.25 -4.90 7.05
C VAL A 266 -6.45 -3.92 7.89
N ARG A 267 -6.27 -4.19 9.19
CA ARG A 267 -5.48 -3.32 10.06
C ARG A 267 -4.06 -3.13 9.54
N GLU A 268 -3.46 -1.99 9.85
CA GLU A 268 -2.07 -1.68 9.53
C GLU A 268 -1.11 -2.75 10.07
N ASP A 269 -1.38 -3.30 11.25
CA ASP A 269 -0.57 -4.35 11.86
C ASP A 269 -0.90 -5.78 11.38
N LEU A 270 -1.90 -5.94 10.50
CA LEU A 270 -2.45 -7.21 10.02
C LEU A 270 -3.06 -8.12 11.09
N ALA A 271 -3.25 -7.63 12.33
CA ALA A 271 -3.68 -8.46 13.45
C ALA A 271 -5.09 -9.07 13.26
N ASP A 272 -5.94 -8.41 12.47
CA ASP A 272 -7.30 -8.88 12.18
C ASP A 272 -7.43 -9.69 10.88
N LEU A 273 -6.33 -9.90 10.15
CA LEU A 273 -6.35 -10.60 8.86
C LEU A 273 -6.89 -12.03 8.98
N PRO A 274 -6.44 -12.90 9.92
CA PRO A 274 -6.97 -14.25 10.01
C PRO A 274 -8.47 -14.29 10.33
N ALA A 275 -8.96 -13.38 11.18
CA ALA A 275 -10.37 -13.29 11.52
C ALA A 275 -11.22 -12.88 10.29
N LYS A 276 -10.74 -11.93 9.50
CA LYS A 276 -11.39 -11.47 8.27
C LYS A 276 -11.39 -12.53 7.17
N LEU A 277 -10.35 -13.35 7.06
CA LEU A 277 -10.33 -14.49 6.14
C LEU A 277 -11.31 -15.58 6.54
N ARG A 278 -11.42 -15.88 7.84
CA ARG A 278 -12.45 -16.80 8.34
C ARG A 278 -13.87 -16.26 8.08
N TRP A 279 -14.08 -14.96 8.22
CA TRP A 279 -15.34 -14.32 7.81
C TRP A 279 -15.59 -14.52 6.31
N ALA A 280 -14.61 -14.24 5.45
CA ALA A 280 -14.75 -14.34 4.00
C ALA A 280 -15.10 -15.76 3.54
N ARG A 281 -14.50 -16.79 4.14
CA ARG A 281 -14.85 -18.21 3.84
C ARG A 281 -16.29 -18.56 4.21
N ARG A 282 -16.87 -17.93 5.24
CA ARG A 282 -18.27 -18.13 5.63
C ARG A 282 -19.27 -17.28 4.85
N HIS A 283 -18.80 -16.30 4.09
CA HIS A 283 -19.65 -15.34 3.36
C HIS A 283 -19.32 -15.34 1.86
N ASP A 284 -19.19 -16.52 1.26
CA ASP A 284 -18.73 -16.69 -0.12
C ASP A 284 -19.53 -15.86 -1.13
N ALA A 285 -20.86 -15.87 -1.04
CA ALA A 285 -21.72 -15.08 -1.92
C ALA A 285 -21.50 -13.57 -1.79
N ALA A 286 -21.20 -13.08 -0.58
CA ALA A 286 -20.87 -11.67 -0.37
C ALA A 286 -19.50 -11.33 -0.96
N CYS A 287 -18.53 -12.23 -0.82
CA CYS A 287 -17.21 -12.11 -1.43
C CYS A 287 -17.27 -12.09 -2.96
N ARG A 288 -18.04 -12.99 -3.58
CA ARG A 288 -18.25 -13.00 -5.03
C ARG A 288 -18.84 -11.67 -5.53
N ARG A 289 -19.88 -11.15 -4.86
CA ARG A 289 -20.47 -9.84 -5.21
C ARG A 289 -19.49 -8.69 -5.02
N MET A 290 -18.65 -8.74 -3.97
CA MET A 290 -17.61 -7.73 -3.75
C MET A 290 -16.59 -7.74 -4.90
N ALA A 291 -16.10 -8.92 -5.29
CA ALA A 291 -15.15 -9.06 -6.39
C ALA A 291 -15.72 -8.63 -7.76
N GLN A 292 -17.03 -8.79 -7.98
CA GLN A 292 -17.71 -8.35 -9.20
C GLN A 292 -17.96 -6.83 -9.26
N ARG A 293 -18.08 -6.17 -8.11
CA ARG A 293 -18.28 -4.71 -8.01
C ARG A 293 -16.98 -3.93 -8.05
N ALA A 294 -15.90 -4.54 -7.58
CA ALA A 294 -14.55 -4.01 -7.51
C ALA A 294 -14.03 -3.53 -8.88
#